data_AF-A0A1F5KMU1-F1
#
_entry.id   AF-A0A1F5KMU1-F1
#
_cell.length_a   1.000
_cell.length_b   1.000
_cell.length_c   1.000
_cell.angle_alpha   90.00
_cell.angle_beta   90.00
_cell.angle_gamma   90.00
#
_symmetry.space_group_name_H-M   'P 1'
#
loop_
_entity.id
_entity.type
_entity.pdbx_description
1 polymer ?
#
loop_
_entity_poly.entity_id
_entity_poly.type
_entity_poly.pdbx_seq_one_letter_code
_entity_poly.pdbx_strand_id
1 'polypeptide(L)'
;MTDLKDKLIERIKQLEEKAQRVKATHKPNPPNVIGLPTLDDDIFNEWKANAENLILKVSGSDSPYYKNFIKEVKDGYRSNVDCGIGILRGLKEDIELGFLSDLKELVIAELFTDFLDMADHLLEAEYKDPAASLVGAVLEDGLRKICEKHGVQVKGSDDIGALNTKLADKEVYNRLVQKQIQAWKAIRDSADHGKFGEYKKEDVEAMLQGVQRFLTENL
;
A
#
# COMPACT_ATOMS: atom_id res chain seq x y z
N MET A 1 -1.49 -10.48 8.03
CA MET A 1 -2.45 -9.43 7.62
C MET A 1 -3.68 -9.36 8.53
N THR A 2 -4.26 -10.49 8.96
CA THR A 2 -5.46 -10.56 9.83
C THR A 2 -5.35 -9.75 11.12
N ASP A 3 -4.21 -9.84 11.83
CA ASP A 3 -4.00 -9.13 13.11
C ASP A 3 -3.99 -7.59 12.99
N LEU A 4 -3.50 -7.03 11.87
CA LEU A 4 -3.50 -5.58 11.67
C LEU A 4 -4.90 -5.07 11.32
N LYS A 5 -5.63 -5.80 10.47
CA LYS A 5 -7.02 -5.48 10.11
C LYS A 5 -7.90 -5.42 11.36
N ASP A 6 -7.80 -6.42 12.23
CA ASP A 6 -8.58 -6.47 13.47
C ASP A 6 -8.24 -5.30 14.40
N LYS A 7 -6.96 -4.94 14.52
CA LYS A 7 -6.51 -3.77 15.29
C LYS A 7 -7.04 -2.45 14.72
N LEU A 8 -7.10 -2.29 13.40
CA LEU A 8 -7.65 -1.09 12.76
C LEU A 8 -9.15 -0.99 12.99
N ILE A 9 -9.89 -2.08 12.81
CA ILE A 9 -11.32 -2.16 13.08
C ILE A 9 -11.61 -1.80 14.54
N GLU A 10 -10.85 -2.37 15.47
CA GLU A 10 -11.01 -2.09 16.90
C GLU A 10 -10.69 -0.64 17.22
N ARG A 11 -9.63 -0.08 16.62
CA ARG A 11 -9.30 1.34 16.79
C ARG A 11 -10.42 2.25 16.29
N ILE A 12 -11.07 1.93 15.18
CA ILE A 12 -12.22 2.69 14.68
C ILE A 12 -13.38 2.64 15.67
N LYS A 13 -13.71 1.46 16.23
CA LYS A 13 -14.76 1.33 17.25
C LYS A 13 -14.49 2.22 18.48
N GLN A 14 -13.26 2.22 18.98
CA GLN A 14 -12.86 3.08 20.10
C GLN A 14 -13.05 4.58 19.79
N LEU A 15 -12.80 4.99 18.55
CA LEU A 15 -13.03 6.37 18.11
C LEU A 15 -14.51 6.70 17.95
N GLU A 16 -15.35 5.76 17.52
CA GLU A 16 -16.80 5.93 17.52
C GLU A 16 -17.35 6.11 18.95
N GLU A 17 -16.89 5.30 19.90
CA GLU A 17 -17.26 5.46 21.32
C GLU A 17 -16.81 6.81 21.88
N LYS A 18 -15.58 7.22 21.54
CA LYS A 18 -15.07 8.55 21.91
C LYS A 18 -15.92 9.66 21.29
N ALA A 19 -16.34 9.51 20.04
CA ALA A 19 -17.25 10.45 19.38
C ALA A 19 -18.58 10.59 20.13
N GLN A 20 -19.16 9.47 20.60
CA GLN A 20 -20.38 9.51 21.43
C GLN A 20 -20.16 10.28 22.74
N ARG A 21 -18.99 10.10 23.38
CA ARG A 21 -18.62 10.90 24.56
C ARG A 21 -18.52 12.39 24.23
N VAL A 22 -17.93 12.76 23.09
CA VAL A 22 -17.92 14.17 22.64
C VAL A 22 -19.35 14.70 22.49
N LYS A 23 -20.23 13.96 21.81
CA LYS A 23 -21.63 14.39 21.61
C LYS A 23 -22.39 14.57 22.92
N ALA A 24 -22.07 13.77 23.95
CA ALA A 24 -22.69 13.88 25.27
C ALA A 24 -22.32 15.18 26.01
N THR A 25 -21.25 15.88 25.60
CA THR A 25 -20.87 17.19 26.17
C THR A 25 -21.74 18.36 25.69
N HIS A 26 -22.71 18.09 24.81
CA HIS A 26 -23.50 19.11 24.15
C HIS A 26 -24.20 20.08 25.13
N LYS A 27 -23.93 21.38 24.95
CA LYS A 27 -24.60 22.48 25.62
C LYS A 27 -25.20 23.40 24.54
N PRO A 28 -26.53 23.63 24.55
CA PRO A 28 -27.16 24.49 23.57
C PRO A 28 -26.69 25.94 23.75
N ASN A 29 -26.67 26.69 22.65
CA ASN A 29 -26.40 28.11 22.70
C ASN A 29 -27.46 28.86 23.52
N PRO A 30 -27.10 29.96 24.20
CA PRO A 30 -28.06 30.83 24.85
C PRO A 30 -29.14 31.33 23.87
N PRO A 31 -30.33 31.73 24.37
CA PRO A 31 -31.36 32.34 23.53
C PRO A 31 -30.79 33.50 22.70
N ASN A 32 -31.18 33.56 21.41
CA ASN A 32 -30.73 34.57 20.44
C ASN A 32 -29.23 34.53 20.06
N VAL A 33 -28.50 33.46 20.42
CA VAL A 33 -27.13 33.23 19.95
C VAL A 33 -27.12 32.05 18.96
N ILE A 34 -26.60 32.26 17.75
CA ILE A 34 -26.53 31.24 16.69
C ILE A 34 -25.07 31.06 16.28
N GLY A 35 -24.66 29.82 16.02
CA GLY A 35 -23.38 29.54 15.35
C GLY A 35 -22.13 29.56 16.24
N LEU A 36 -22.28 29.42 17.56
CA LEU A 36 -21.15 29.05 18.42
C LEU A 36 -21.07 27.51 18.56
N PRO A 37 -19.86 26.93 18.62
CA PRO A 37 -19.66 25.53 18.97
C PRO A 37 -20.44 25.15 20.23
N THR A 38 -21.05 23.97 20.19
CA THR A 38 -21.97 23.49 21.24
C THR A 38 -21.42 22.30 22.00
N LEU A 39 -20.19 21.87 21.68
CA LEU A 39 -19.51 20.74 22.29
C LEU A 39 -18.31 21.24 23.12
N ASP A 40 -17.81 20.39 24.00
CA ASP A 40 -16.55 20.62 24.70
C ASP A 40 -15.37 20.61 23.71
N ASP A 41 -14.67 21.75 23.60
CA ASP A 41 -13.62 21.94 22.60
C ASP A 41 -12.41 21.04 22.82
N ASP A 42 -12.01 20.79 24.07
CA ASP A 42 -10.82 19.99 24.38
C ASP A 42 -11.04 18.53 23.94
N ILE A 43 -12.17 17.95 24.36
CA ILE A 43 -12.48 16.54 24.05
C ILE A 43 -12.82 16.39 22.55
N PHE A 44 -13.47 17.40 21.94
CA PHE A 44 -13.72 17.43 20.49
C PHE A 44 -12.42 17.43 19.70
N ASN A 45 -11.48 18.35 19.99
CA ASN A 45 -10.22 18.45 19.28
C ASN A 45 -9.36 17.20 19.48
N GLU A 46 -9.36 16.63 20.68
CA GLU A 46 -8.66 15.37 20.95
C GLU A 46 -9.23 14.21 20.11
N TRP A 47 -10.56 14.09 20.00
CA TRP A 47 -11.19 13.08 19.14
C TRP A 47 -10.88 13.32 17.66
N LYS A 48 -11.08 14.57 17.20
CA LYS A 48 -10.86 14.99 15.81
C LYS A 48 -9.44 14.66 15.35
N ALA A 49 -8.43 15.06 16.11
CA ALA A 49 -7.03 14.80 15.78
C ALA A 49 -6.71 13.30 15.71
N ASN A 50 -7.27 12.51 16.64
CA ASN A 50 -7.07 11.06 16.64
C ASN A 50 -7.72 10.37 15.42
N ALA A 51 -8.92 10.80 15.04
CA ALA A 51 -9.64 10.27 13.88
C ALA A 51 -8.97 10.68 12.57
N GLU A 52 -8.60 11.96 12.43
CA GLU A 52 -7.88 12.49 11.27
C GLU A 52 -6.58 11.73 11.00
N ASN A 53 -5.74 11.56 12.02
CA ASN A 53 -4.48 10.85 11.90
C ASN A 53 -4.66 9.37 11.55
N LEU A 54 -5.71 8.71 12.06
CA LEU A 54 -6.01 7.33 11.67
C LEU A 54 -6.41 7.25 10.20
N ILE A 55 -7.35 8.09 9.77
CA ILE A 55 -7.84 8.13 8.38
C ILE A 55 -6.66 8.40 7.44
N LEU A 56 -5.83 9.42 7.74
CA LEU A 56 -4.64 9.73 6.97
C LEU A 56 -3.71 8.53 6.78
N LYS A 57 -3.42 7.81 7.87
CA LYS A 57 -2.51 6.65 7.83
C LYS A 57 -3.08 5.46 7.07
N VAL A 58 -4.39 5.29 7.08
CA VAL A 58 -5.05 4.12 6.49
C VAL A 58 -5.36 4.35 5.01
N SER A 59 -5.85 5.53 4.64
CA SER A 59 -6.32 5.81 3.26
C SER A 59 -5.50 6.87 2.52
N GLY A 60 -4.55 7.55 3.18
CA GLY A 60 -3.75 8.61 2.57
C GLY A 60 -4.50 9.95 2.45
N SER A 61 -3.72 11.02 2.27
CA SER A 61 -4.23 12.40 2.22
C SER A 61 -5.12 12.69 1.02
N ASP A 62 -4.96 11.92 -0.06
CA ASP A 62 -5.73 12.11 -1.28
C ASP A 62 -7.08 11.38 -1.29
N SER A 63 -7.34 10.51 -0.31
CA SER A 63 -8.57 9.75 -0.23
C SER A 63 -9.81 10.62 0.00
N PRO A 64 -10.98 10.20 -0.53
CA PRO A 64 -12.26 10.83 -0.20
C PRO A 64 -12.53 10.83 1.31
N TYR A 65 -12.11 9.77 2.03
CA TYR A 65 -12.23 9.69 3.48
C TYR A 65 -11.53 10.84 4.19
N TYR A 66 -10.25 11.08 3.88
CA TYR A 66 -9.47 12.16 4.50
C TYR A 66 -10.00 13.54 4.10
N LYS A 67 -10.20 13.77 2.79
CA LYS A 67 -10.66 15.06 2.27
C LYS A 67 -12.02 15.47 2.84
N ASN A 68 -12.96 14.53 2.93
CA ASN A 68 -14.28 14.80 3.52
C ASN A 68 -14.19 15.00 5.04
N PHE A 69 -13.32 14.29 5.75
CA PHE A 69 -13.18 14.47 7.20
C PHE A 69 -12.71 15.88 7.54
N ILE A 70 -11.67 16.37 6.88
CA ILE A 70 -11.15 17.74 7.07
C ILE A 70 -12.22 18.78 6.70
N LYS A 71 -12.99 18.53 5.64
CA LYS A 71 -14.01 19.46 5.15
C LYS A 71 -15.21 19.58 6.10
N GLU A 72 -15.69 18.46 6.63
CA GLU A 72 -16.96 18.39 7.38
C GLU A 72 -16.76 18.45 8.91
N VAL A 73 -15.61 18.01 9.44
CA VAL A 73 -15.34 17.94 10.89
C VAL A 73 -14.52 19.15 11.36
N LYS A 74 -15.03 20.35 11.11
CA LYS A 74 -14.31 21.60 11.39
C LYS A 74 -14.40 22.01 12.84
N ASP A 75 -15.64 22.19 13.30
CA ASP A 75 -15.97 22.79 14.60
C ASP A 75 -16.75 21.82 15.49
N GLY A 76 -16.82 22.13 16.80
CA GLY A 76 -17.50 21.36 17.83
C GLY A 76 -19.04 21.41 17.74
N TYR A 77 -19.60 20.85 16.67
CA TYR A 77 -21.04 20.64 16.50
C TYR A 77 -21.38 19.16 16.44
N ARG A 78 -22.57 18.79 16.94
CA ARG A 78 -23.06 17.40 16.87
C ARG A 78 -23.11 16.89 15.43
N SER A 79 -23.54 17.73 14.49
CA SER A 79 -23.56 17.39 13.05
C SER A 79 -22.18 17.06 12.50
N ASN A 80 -21.16 17.82 12.90
CA ASN A 80 -19.78 17.60 12.47
C ASN A 80 -19.24 16.28 13.02
N VAL A 81 -19.54 15.97 14.29
CA VAL A 81 -19.19 14.68 14.88
C VAL A 81 -19.93 13.53 14.19
N ASP A 82 -21.21 13.73 13.84
CA ASP A 82 -22.01 12.74 13.08
C ASP A 82 -21.43 12.46 11.69
N CYS A 83 -20.98 13.51 10.97
CA CYS A 83 -20.25 13.34 9.72
C CYS A 83 -18.97 12.52 9.91
N GLY A 84 -18.16 12.84 10.93
CA GLY A 84 -16.93 12.10 11.21
C GLY A 84 -17.17 10.63 11.55
N ILE A 85 -18.24 10.31 12.31
CA ILE A 85 -18.64 8.92 12.57
C ILE A 85 -19.03 8.20 11.26
N GLY A 86 -19.82 8.86 10.40
CA GLY A 86 -20.20 8.29 9.10
C GLY A 86 -18.99 7.94 8.22
N ILE A 87 -17.99 8.81 8.19
CA ILE A 87 -16.73 8.60 7.46
C ILE A 87 -15.93 7.43 8.05
N LEU A 88 -15.80 7.38 9.39
CA LEU A 88 -15.12 6.27 10.08
C LEU A 88 -15.79 4.92 9.80
N ARG A 89 -17.12 4.89 9.75
CA ARG A 89 -17.89 3.67 9.41
C ARG A 89 -17.68 3.22 7.99
N GLY A 90 -17.71 4.13 7.02
CA GLY A 90 -17.39 3.79 5.63
C GLY A 90 -15.98 3.24 5.47
N LEU A 91 -14.99 3.89 6.11
CA LEU A 91 -13.62 3.39 6.11
C LEU A 91 -13.50 1.99 6.74
N LYS A 92 -14.21 1.75 7.84
CA LYS A 92 -14.26 0.44 8.50
C LYS A 92 -14.89 -0.63 7.60
N GLU A 93 -15.97 -0.30 6.90
CA GLU A 93 -16.63 -1.21 5.95
C GLU A 93 -15.69 -1.61 4.82
N ASP A 94 -14.95 -0.66 4.22
CA ASP A 94 -13.97 -0.97 3.17
C ASP A 94 -12.81 -1.84 3.68
N ILE A 95 -12.36 -1.62 4.92
CA ILE A 95 -11.38 -2.50 5.58
C ILE A 95 -11.96 -3.91 5.78
N GLU A 96 -13.20 -4.01 6.25
CA GLU A 96 -13.90 -5.26 6.51
C GLU A 96 -14.11 -6.06 5.21
N LEU A 97 -14.45 -5.39 4.12
CA LEU A 97 -14.67 -6.00 2.80
C LEU A 97 -13.37 -6.23 2.00
N GLY A 98 -12.26 -5.62 2.40
CA GLY A 98 -10.93 -5.85 1.80
C GLY A 98 -10.53 -4.87 0.70
N PHE A 99 -11.37 -3.88 0.37
CA PHE A 99 -11.13 -2.94 -0.74
C PHE A 99 -9.85 -2.10 -0.60
N LEU A 100 -9.35 -1.88 0.61
CA LEU A 100 -8.07 -1.16 0.81
C LEU A 100 -6.83 -2.01 0.47
N SER A 101 -6.91 -3.34 0.66
CA SER A 101 -5.83 -4.23 0.23
C SER A 101 -5.76 -4.28 -1.28
N ASP A 102 -6.91 -4.43 -1.93
CA ASP A 102 -7.03 -4.46 -3.39
C ASP A 102 -6.52 -3.15 -4.01
N LEU A 103 -6.84 -2.01 -3.41
CA LEU A 103 -6.33 -0.71 -3.86
C LEU A 103 -4.80 -0.62 -3.77
N LYS A 104 -4.20 -1.09 -2.66
CA LYS A 104 -2.75 -1.11 -2.50
C LYS A 104 -2.09 -2.01 -3.54
N GLU A 105 -2.67 -3.18 -3.82
CA GLU A 105 -2.19 -4.11 -4.85
C GLU A 105 -2.29 -3.49 -6.25
N LEU A 106 -3.37 -2.79 -6.57
CA LEU A 106 -3.53 -2.06 -7.83
C LEU A 106 -2.47 -0.96 -8.02
N VAL A 107 -2.25 -0.12 -7.00
CA VAL A 107 -1.22 0.94 -7.05
C VAL A 107 0.18 0.34 -7.22
N ILE A 108 0.45 -0.78 -6.55
CA ILE A 108 1.70 -1.51 -6.71
C ILE A 108 1.87 -2.03 -8.14
N ALA A 109 0.82 -2.59 -8.73
CA ALA A 109 0.86 -3.09 -10.10
C ALA A 109 1.08 -1.96 -11.12
N GLU A 110 0.47 -0.80 -10.90
CA GLU A 110 0.69 0.41 -11.70
C GLU A 110 2.14 0.87 -11.61
N LEU A 111 2.71 0.99 -10.41
CA LEU A 111 4.12 1.36 -10.22
C LEU A 111 5.08 0.38 -10.91
N PHE A 112 4.82 -0.93 -10.81
CA PHE A 112 5.67 -1.91 -11.52
C PHE A 112 5.57 -1.77 -13.03
N THR A 113 4.38 -1.48 -13.55
CA THR A 113 4.18 -1.19 -14.97
C THR A 113 5.00 0.03 -15.38
N ASP A 114 4.92 1.14 -14.64
CA ASP A 114 5.71 2.35 -14.92
C ASP A 114 7.23 2.08 -14.90
N PHE A 115 7.73 1.28 -13.94
CA PHE A 115 9.16 0.93 -13.90
C PHE A 115 9.59 0.02 -15.05
N LEU A 116 8.74 -0.91 -15.47
CA LEU A 116 9.02 -1.78 -16.62
C LEU A 116 8.96 -0.99 -17.93
N ASP A 117 8.04 -0.05 -18.07
CA ASP A 117 7.95 0.86 -19.22
C ASP A 117 9.19 1.77 -19.29
N MET A 118 9.67 2.28 -18.14
CA MET A 118 10.95 3.00 -18.09
C MET A 118 12.14 2.12 -18.49
N ALA A 119 12.14 0.83 -18.10
CA ALA A 119 13.18 -0.10 -18.53
C ALA A 119 13.11 -0.39 -20.04
N ASP A 120 11.91 -0.44 -20.62
CA ASP A 120 11.70 -0.59 -22.06
C ASP A 120 12.27 0.62 -22.82
N HIS A 121 11.97 1.84 -22.37
CA HIS A 121 12.56 3.06 -22.94
C HIS A 121 14.10 3.10 -22.84
N LEU A 122 14.68 2.58 -21.76
CA LEU A 122 16.13 2.43 -21.66
C LEU A 122 16.69 1.46 -22.70
N LEU A 123 15.99 0.34 -22.97
CA LEU A 123 16.36 -0.60 -24.02
C LEU A 123 16.24 0.01 -25.42
N GLU A 124 15.18 0.75 -25.69
CA GLU A 124 15.00 1.49 -26.96
C GLU A 124 16.15 2.49 -27.20
N ALA A 125 16.66 3.09 -26.13
CA ALA A 125 17.78 4.03 -26.16
C ALA A 125 19.18 3.36 -26.05
N GLU A 126 19.28 2.05 -26.24
CA GLU A 126 20.53 1.25 -26.19
C GLU A 126 21.23 1.22 -24.81
N TYR A 127 20.51 1.56 -23.73
CA TYR A 127 21.00 1.48 -22.36
C TYR A 127 20.62 0.14 -21.69
N LYS A 128 21.13 -0.98 -22.24
CA LYS A 128 20.78 -2.34 -21.77
C LYS A 128 21.14 -2.63 -20.31
N ASP A 129 22.24 -2.05 -19.83
CA ASP A 129 22.76 -2.35 -18.48
C ASP A 129 21.92 -1.72 -17.36
N PRO A 130 21.59 -0.41 -17.39
CA PRO A 130 20.65 0.16 -16.42
C PRO A 130 19.23 -0.41 -16.58
N ALA A 131 18.80 -0.80 -17.80
CA ALA A 131 17.53 -1.50 -17.98
C ALA A 131 17.51 -2.85 -17.24
N ALA A 132 18.56 -3.66 -17.38
CA ALA A 132 18.70 -4.94 -16.67
C ALA A 132 18.67 -4.77 -15.14
N SER A 133 19.36 -3.74 -14.63
CA SER A 133 19.34 -3.39 -13.20
C SER A 133 17.92 -3.03 -12.73
N LEU A 134 17.21 -2.18 -13.48
CA LEU A 134 15.85 -1.72 -13.16
C LEU A 134 14.83 -2.87 -13.18
N VAL A 135 14.81 -3.69 -14.24
CA VAL A 135 13.93 -4.88 -14.32
C VAL A 135 14.22 -5.85 -13.16
N GLY A 136 15.49 -6.01 -12.81
CA GLY A 136 15.91 -6.85 -11.70
C GLY A 136 15.44 -6.33 -10.34
N ALA A 137 15.46 -5.02 -10.12
CA ALA A 137 14.91 -4.39 -8.91
C ALA A 137 13.38 -4.59 -8.82
N VAL A 138 12.66 -4.44 -9.93
CA VAL A 138 11.21 -4.73 -10.01
C VAL A 138 10.92 -6.20 -9.69
N LEU A 139 11.71 -7.14 -10.24
CA LEU A 139 11.59 -8.55 -9.93
C LEU A 139 11.81 -8.84 -8.43
N GLU A 140 12.83 -8.24 -7.82
CA GLU A 140 13.10 -8.45 -6.39
C GLU A 140 11.94 -7.96 -5.51
N ASP A 141 11.44 -6.74 -5.75
CA ASP A 141 10.31 -6.19 -5.00
C ASP A 141 9.03 -7.02 -5.23
N GLY A 142 8.79 -7.45 -6.46
CA GLY A 142 7.71 -8.37 -6.80
C GLY A 142 7.79 -9.68 -6.02
N LEU A 143 8.96 -10.32 -5.96
CA LEU A 143 9.16 -11.55 -5.18
C LEU A 143 8.92 -11.35 -3.68
N ARG A 144 9.31 -10.20 -3.11
CA ARG A 144 9.02 -9.86 -1.71
C ARG A 144 7.52 -9.78 -1.46
N LYS A 145 6.78 -9.13 -2.35
CA LYS A 145 5.31 -9.01 -2.26
C LYS A 145 4.61 -10.34 -2.44
N ILE A 146 5.06 -11.18 -3.38
CA ILE A 146 4.56 -12.55 -3.54
C ILE A 146 4.81 -13.38 -2.27
N CYS A 147 5.97 -13.21 -1.61
CA CYS A 147 6.22 -13.83 -0.31
C CYS A 147 5.22 -13.37 0.75
N GLU A 148 4.97 -12.06 0.87
CA GLU A 148 4.01 -11.50 1.82
C GLU A 148 2.59 -12.03 1.57
N LYS A 149 2.15 -12.07 0.31
CA LYS A 149 0.84 -12.62 -0.11
C LYS A 149 0.65 -14.07 0.32
N HIS A 150 1.72 -14.88 0.25
CA HIS A 150 1.70 -16.30 0.60
C HIS A 150 2.15 -16.59 2.05
N GLY A 151 2.32 -15.55 2.89
CA GLY A 151 2.73 -15.72 4.28
C GLY A 151 4.15 -16.28 4.48
N VAL A 152 5.03 -16.09 3.49
CA VAL A 152 6.44 -16.51 3.53
C VAL A 152 7.28 -15.42 4.20
N GLN A 153 8.08 -15.81 5.19
CA GLN A 153 8.89 -14.86 5.96
C GLN A 153 10.04 -14.27 5.12
N VAL A 154 10.07 -12.94 5.02
CA VAL A 154 11.11 -12.16 4.34
C VAL A 154 12.05 -11.50 5.36
N LYS A 155 13.36 -11.54 5.09
CA LYS A 155 14.42 -10.82 5.81
C LYS A 155 14.96 -9.69 4.92
N GLY A 156 15.48 -8.64 5.54
CA GLY A 156 16.10 -7.53 4.82
C GLY A 156 17.32 -7.93 3.98
N SER A 157 18.01 -9.01 4.36
CA SER A 157 19.17 -9.54 3.65
C SER A 157 18.83 -10.57 2.56
N ASP A 158 17.55 -10.92 2.38
CA ASP A 158 17.18 -11.88 1.35
C ASP A 158 17.30 -11.23 -0.03
N ASP A 159 18.06 -11.84 -0.94
CA ASP A 159 18.14 -11.43 -2.34
C ASP A 159 17.12 -12.19 -3.21
N ILE A 160 17.09 -11.91 -4.52
CA ILE A 160 16.25 -12.63 -5.49
C ILE A 160 16.38 -14.15 -5.35
N GLY A 161 17.59 -14.67 -5.11
CA GLY A 161 17.85 -16.12 -5.03
C GLY A 161 17.25 -16.74 -3.77
N ALA A 162 17.38 -16.07 -2.63
CA ALA A 162 16.80 -16.48 -1.37
C ALA A 162 15.27 -16.43 -1.42
N LEU A 163 14.69 -15.34 -1.93
CA LEU A 163 13.23 -15.19 -2.10
C LEU A 163 12.67 -16.27 -3.04
N ASN A 164 13.33 -16.48 -4.18
CA ASN A 164 12.94 -17.48 -5.18
C ASN A 164 12.93 -18.90 -4.60
N THR A 165 13.96 -19.25 -3.84
CA THR A 165 14.04 -20.56 -3.17
C THR A 165 12.90 -20.77 -2.18
N LYS A 166 12.62 -19.77 -1.32
CA LYS A 166 11.55 -19.85 -0.34
C LYS A 166 10.17 -20.06 -0.98
N LEU A 167 9.89 -19.35 -2.08
CA LEU A 167 8.62 -19.46 -2.80
C LEU A 167 8.48 -20.80 -3.52
N ALA A 168 9.54 -21.27 -4.18
CA ALA A 168 9.54 -22.59 -4.84
C ALA A 168 9.41 -23.74 -3.83
N ASP A 169 10.03 -23.64 -2.66
CA ASP A 169 9.93 -24.66 -1.60
C ASP A 169 8.54 -24.68 -0.94
N LYS A 170 7.80 -23.57 -1.05
CA LYS A 170 6.38 -23.47 -0.66
C LYS A 170 5.42 -23.82 -1.80
N GLU A 171 5.96 -24.25 -2.94
CA GLU A 171 5.20 -24.63 -4.13
C GLU A 171 4.28 -23.50 -4.66
N VAL A 172 4.64 -22.23 -4.40
CA VAL A 172 3.94 -21.07 -4.98
C VAL A 172 4.04 -21.09 -6.50
N TYR A 173 5.18 -21.55 -7.01
CA TYR A 173 5.38 -21.91 -8.40
C TYR A 173 6.32 -23.11 -8.52
N ASN A 174 6.31 -23.73 -9.71
CA ASN A 174 7.07 -24.94 -9.96
C ASN A 174 8.59 -24.67 -10.13
N ARG A 175 9.38 -25.75 -10.17
CA ARG A 175 10.84 -25.70 -10.32
C ARG A 175 11.31 -25.16 -11.68
N LEU A 176 10.46 -25.15 -12.71
CA LEU A 176 10.79 -24.55 -14.00
C LEU A 176 10.82 -23.02 -13.88
N VAL A 177 9.78 -22.43 -13.26
CA VAL A 177 9.74 -21.00 -12.93
C VAL A 177 10.91 -20.61 -12.03
N GLN A 178 11.25 -21.44 -11.04
CA GLN A 178 12.40 -21.20 -10.18
C GLN A 178 13.70 -21.03 -10.98
N LYS A 179 13.96 -21.91 -11.96
CA LYS A 179 15.16 -21.83 -12.82
C LYS A 179 15.15 -20.58 -13.70
N GLN A 180 13.98 -20.20 -14.22
CA GLN A 180 13.83 -18.99 -15.02
C GLN A 180 14.17 -17.73 -14.21
N ILE A 181 13.68 -17.63 -12.97
CA ILE A 181 14.00 -16.51 -12.07
C ILE A 181 15.50 -16.48 -11.74
N GLN A 182 16.16 -17.64 -11.60
CA GLN A 182 17.63 -17.68 -11.41
C GLN A 182 18.40 -17.14 -12.63
N ALA A 183 17.90 -17.37 -13.85
CA ALA A 183 18.50 -16.79 -15.05
C ALA A 183 18.37 -15.26 -15.05
N TRP A 184 17.21 -14.72 -14.70
CA TRP A 184 17.01 -13.27 -14.57
C TRP A 184 17.86 -12.66 -13.46
N LYS A 185 18.01 -13.35 -12.33
CA LYS A 185 18.94 -12.95 -11.26
C LYS A 185 20.37 -12.81 -11.79
N ALA A 186 20.84 -13.78 -12.58
CA ALA A 186 22.19 -13.74 -13.13
C ALA A 186 22.42 -12.55 -14.06
N ILE A 187 21.42 -12.18 -14.87
CA ILE A 187 21.46 -10.97 -15.72
C ILE A 187 21.56 -9.71 -14.84
N ARG A 188 20.66 -9.54 -13.88
CA ARG A 188 20.67 -8.40 -12.94
C ARG A 188 22.01 -8.30 -12.20
N ASP A 189 22.49 -9.41 -11.66
CA ASP A 189 23.74 -9.43 -10.89
C ASP A 189 24.93 -9.07 -11.77
N SER A 190 24.91 -9.46 -13.05
CA SER A 190 25.94 -9.06 -14.00
C SER A 190 25.89 -7.56 -14.27
N ALA A 191 24.71 -6.97 -14.43
CA ALA A 191 24.53 -5.53 -14.59
C ALA A 191 25.05 -4.75 -13.37
N ASP A 192 24.59 -5.10 -12.16
CA ASP A 192 24.92 -4.38 -10.93
C ASP A 192 26.41 -4.47 -10.55
N HIS A 193 27.12 -5.49 -11.05
CA HIS A 193 28.55 -5.69 -10.79
C HIS A 193 29.44 -5.38 -12.00
N GLY A 194 28.92 -4.71 -13.04
CA GLY A 194 29.71 -4.23 -14.18
C GLY A 194 30.17 -5.31 -15.17
N LYS A 195 29.56 -6.50 -15.15
CA LYS A 195 29.88 -7.63 -16.04
C LYS A 195 29.05 -7.57 -17.31
N PHE A 196 29.10 -6.44 -18.01
CA PHE A 196 28.20 -6.12 -19.13
C PHE A 196 28.38 -7.03 -20.37
N GLY A 197 29.47 -7.79 -20.45
CA GLY A 197 29.72 -8.76 -21.52
C GLY A 197 29.05 -10.13 -21.34
N GLU A 198 28.49 -10.41 -20.16
CA GLU A 198 27.88 -11.73 -19.84
C GLU A 198 26.45 -11.87 -20.38
N TYR A 199 25.85 -10.79 -20.87
CA TYR A 199 24.49 -10.77 -21.41
C TYR A 199 24.37 -9.71 -22.51
N LYS A 200 23.48 -9.98 -23.47
CA LYS A 200 23.17 -9.10 -24.60
C LYS A 200 21.80 -8.43 -24.43
N LYS A 201 21.51 -7.44 -25.26
CA LYS A 201 20.27 -6.65 -25.20
C LYS A 201 19.03 -7.55 -25.27
N GLU A 202 19.05 -8.55 -26.14
CA GLU A 202 17.94 -9.49 -26.35
C GLU A 202 17.66 -10.35 -25.10
N ASP A 203 18.67 -10.61 -24.27
CA ASP A 203 18.47 -11.32 -23.00
C ASP A 203 17.71 -10.44 -22.01
N VAL A 204 17.97 -9.12 -22.03
CA VAL A 204 17.28 -8.14 -21.18
C VAL A 204 15.85 -7.90 -21.67
N GLU A 205 15.61 -7.85 -22.98
CA GLU A 205 14.26 -7.78 -23.57
C GLU A 205 13.42 -9.00 -23.16
N ALA A 206 14.01 -10.21 -23.26
CA ALA A 206 13.35 -11.43 -22.83
C ALA A 206 13.12 -11.46 -21.30
N MET A 207 14.05 -10.91 -20.52
CA MET A 207 13.89 -10.73 -19.08
C MET A 207 12.75 -9.78 -18.75
N LEU A 208 12.66 -8.62 -19.41
CA LEU A 208 11.59 -7.63 -19.22
C LEU A 208 10.21 -8.26 -19.45
N GLN A 209 9.99 -8.85 -20.63
CA GLN A 209 8.73 -9.49 -20.97
C GLN A 209 8.40 -10.66 -20.02
N GLY A 210 9.43 -11.43 -19.64
CA GLY A 210 9.31 -12.55 -18.74
C GLY A 210 8.89 -12.13 -17.32
N VAL A 211 9.54 -11.10 -16.77
CA VAL A 211 9.25 -10.54 -15.45
C VAL A 211 7.86 -9.90 -15.44
N GLN A 212 7.49 -9.13 -16.47
CA GLN A 212 6.15 -8.54 -16.57
C GLN A 212 5.06 -9.61 -16.51
N ARG A 213 5.19 -10.68 -17.31
CA ARG A 213 4.24 -11.79 -17.31
C ARG A 213 4.22 -12.50 -15.97
N PHE A 214 5.39 -12.82 -15.41
CA PHE A 214 5.49 -13.49 -14.12
C PHE A 214 4.79 -12.71 -13.00
N LEU A 215 5.01 -11.40 -12.92
CA LEU A 215 4.38 -10.54 -11.91
C LEU A 215 2.87 -10.45 -12.12
N THR A 216 2.41 -10.33 -13.37
CA THR A 216 0.97 -10.35 -13.69
C THR A 216 0.28 -11.62 -13.23
N GLU A 217 0.96 -12.77 -13.32
CA GLU A 217 0.41 -14.07 -12.96
C GLU A 217 0.44 -14.38 -11.46
N ASN A 218 1.31 -13.72 -10.68
CA ASN A 218 1.64 -14.14 -9.30
C ASN A 218 1.39 -13.07 -8.23
N LEU A 219 1.32 -11.78 -8.59
CA LEU A 219 0.97 -10.70 -7.65
C LEU A 219 -0.49 -10.73 -7.25
#